data_AF-A0A3N5L3F7-F1
#
_entry.id   AF-A0A3N5L3F7-F1
#
_cell.length_a   1.000
_cell.length_b   1.000
_cell.length_c   1.000
_cell.angle_alpha   90.00
_cell.angle_beta   90.00
_cell.angle_gamma   90.00
#
_symmetry.space_group_name_H-M   'P 1'
#
loop_
_entity.id
_entity.type
_entity.pdbx_description
1 polymer ?
#
loop_
_entity_poly.entity_id
_entity_poly.type
_entity_poly.pdbx_seq_one_letter_code
_entity_poly.pdbx_strand_id
1 'polypeptide(L)'
;MRRFANSVYRTAARLSGLVLKSADLVDSVFVHRSVATGEISFGRSDIDLVLVVRQPDSESADGPELASLHKKVCALRRFNPALGHMAVQDWRGIKESVESDTYLGSVDRRSALIVSGKPFVLPDVPVRHVHALRRFAFWQDSYLGTAFRRGDKRNLRKIAADMWNSYAVATGRLQVPFLTRREAEAHRHNCQDADLPDGKAWNPERSPALGFLLAKRLHDMLLPPLKPLRETVVRQVTMAPRFRERSLVILPEANSPIPAEALKPGSLLSTPELLHLYLHYVCPFLDWTLPPELRRLGFQHPTPAEFVRACLFYGHSHTTRNPGFMHGDVTAPAKGIALLRHSAPYLRNGEVPPPLPQRQIDAASKHRPSVSGYFRGDFAGIYCQTQELWGELRCL
;
A
#
# COMPACT_ATOMS: atom_id res chain seq x y z
N MET A 1 22.70 18.10 -13.75
CA MET A 1 22.32 17.73 -12.37
C MET A 1 21.55 16.40 -12.25
N ARG A 2 20.43 16.16 -12.97
CA ARG A 2 19.62 14.91 -12.84
C ARG A 2 20.39 13.61 -13.13
N ARG A 3 21.22 13.57 -14.19
CA ARG A 3 22.05 12.39 -14.53
C ARG A 3 23.03 12.05 -13.39
N PHE A 4 23.67 13.06 -12.81
CA PHE A 4 24.57 12.91 -11.67
C PHE A 4 23.83 12.34 -10.45
N ALA A 5 22.70 12.94 -10.07
CA ALA A 5 21.88 12.47 -8.95
C ALA A 5 21.46 10.99 -9.13
N ASN A 6 21.01 10.63 -10.33
CA ASN A 6 20.67 9.25 -10.67
C ASN A 6 21.87 8.30 -10.51
N SER A 7 23.05 8.71 -10.96
CA SER A 7 24.27 7.92 -10.81
C SER A 7 24.62 7.71 -9.34
N VAL A 8 24.64 8.79 -8.53
CA VAL A 8 24.97 8.72 -7.10
C VAL A 8 24.03 7.77 -6.36
N TYR A 9 22.72 7.92 -6.54
CA TYR A 9 21.73 7.07 -5.87
C TYR A 9 21.78 5.61 -6.31
N ARG A 10 21.98 5.34 -7.61
CA ARG A 10 22.14 3.97 -8.12
C ARG A 10 23.43 3.32 -7.61
N THR A 11 24.52 4.07 -7.52
CA THR A 11 25.77 3.57 -6.91
C THR A 11 25.58 3.29 -5.43
N ALA A 12 24.95 4.20 -4.68
CA ALA A 12 24.65 3.98 -3.27
C ALA A 12 23.73 2.75 -3.05
N ALA A 13 22.75 2.55 -3.93
CA ALA A 13 21.88 1.36 -3.92
C ALA A 13 22.66 0.07 -4.23
N ARG A 14 23.61 0.10 -5.19
CA ARG A 14 24.52 -1.03 -5.49
C ARG A 14 25.40 -1.40 -4.32
N LEU A 15 26.08 -0.42 -3.71
CA LEU A 15 26.92 -0.66 -2.53
C LEU A 15 26.10 -1.24 -1.37
N SER A 16 24.91 -0.67 -1.12
CA SER A 16 23.97 -1.18 -0.11
C SER A 16 23.54 -2.62 -0.42
N GLY A 17 23.24 -2.90 -1.69
CA GLY A 17 22.86 -4.23 -2.17
C GLY A 17 23.97 -5.27 -2.01
N LEU A 18 25.24 -4.90 -2.24
CA LEU A 18 26.39 -5.77 -2.00
C LEU A 18 26.52 -6.13 -0.52
N VAL A 19 26.41 -5.14 0.38
CA VAL A 19 26.46 -5.38 1.83
C VAL A 19 25.31 -6.28 2.26
N LEU A 20 24.08 -6.05 1.78
CA LEU A 20 22.92 -6.86 2.15
C LEU A 20 23.00 -8.29 1.60
N LYS A 21 23.48 -8.47 0.36
CA LYS A 21 23.66 -9.78 -0.29
C LYS A 21 24.68 -10.69 0.41
N SER A 22 25.57 -10.11 1.22
CA SER A 22 26.52 -10.88 2.06
C SER A 22 25.85 -11.59 3.24
N ALA A 23 24.55 -11.40 3.48
CA ALA A 23 23.80 -12.27 4.38
C ALA A 23 23.35 -13.52 3.60
N ASP A 24 23.63 -14.71 4.14
CA ASP A 24 23.32 -16.00 3.50
C ASP A 24 21.83 -16.15 3.14
N LEU A 25 20.97 -15.53 3.95
CA LEU A 25 19.52 -15.48 3.74
C LEU A 25 19.11 -14.77 2.43
N VAL A 26 19.88 -13.80 1.95
CA VAL A 26 19.48 -12.91 0.85
C VAL A 26 19.98 -13.47 -0.48
N ASP A 27 19.09 -13.83 -1.39
CA ASP A 27 19.40 -14.30 -2.74
C ASP A 27 19.67 -13.14 -3.71
N SER A 28 18.84 -12.10 -3.64
CA SER A 28 18.90 -10.96 -4.55
C SER A 28 18.45 -9.67 -3.87
N VAL A 29 18.96 -8.55 -4.38
CA VAL A 29 18.54 -7.21 -3.96
C VAL A 29 18.24 -6.40 -5.21
N PHE A 30 17.08 -5.76 -5.22
CA PHE A 30 16.70 -4.84 -6.29
C PHE A 30 16.22 -3.51 -5.74
N VAL A 31 16.32 -2.49 -6.58
CA VAL A 31 15.74 -1.18 -6.32
C VAL A 31 14.55 -0.99 -7.25
N HIS A 32 13.49 -0.37 -6.73
CA HIS A 32 12.29 -0.07 -7.50
C HIS A 32 11.89 1.41 -7.38
N ARG A 33 10.83 1.82 -8.08
CA ARG A 33 10.30 3.19 -8.07
C ARG A 33 11.34 4.24 -8.52
N SER A 34 11.47 5.37 -7.83
CA SER A 34 12.15 6.58 -8.32
C SER A 34 13.62 6.38 -8.68
N VAL A 35 14.36 5.53 -7.96
CA VAL A 35 15.77 5.24 -8.29
C VAL A 35 15.88 4.37 -9.55
N ALA A 36 14.97 3.42 -9.68
CA ALA A 36 14.83 2.56 -10.84
C ALA A 36 14.46 3.37 -12.09
N THR A 37 13.38 4.15 -12.01
CA THR A 37 12.85 4.97 -13.12
C THR A 37 13.64 6.25 -13.38
N GLY A 38 14.62 6.59 -12.53
CA GLY A 38 15.45 7.79 -12.68
C GLY A 38 14.71 9.10 -12.41
N GLU A 39 13.63 9.04 -11.61
CA GLU A 39 12.85 10.19 -11.11
C GLU A 39 13.34 10.67 -9.74
N ILE A 40 14.66 10.68 -9.55
CA ILE A 40 15.30 11.09 -8.30
C ILE A 40 15.36 12.62 -8.20
N SER A 41 15.04 13.12 -7.01
CA SER A 41 15.40 14.46 -6.56
C SER A 41 16.53 14.33 -5.53
N PHE A 42 17.69 14.90 -5.87
CA PHE A 42 18.89 14.84 -5.06
C PHE A 42 18.66 15.42 -3.66
N GLY A 43 19.09 14.70 -2.61
CA GLY A 43 18.93 15.10 -1.21
C GLY A 43 17.50 15.01 -0.67
N ARG A 44 16.53 14.54 -1.46
CA ARG A 44 15.10 14.48 -1.08
C ARG A 44 14.41 13.16 -1.41
N SER A 45 15.11 12.24 -2.06
CA SER A 45 14.54 10.94 -2.40
C SER A 45 15.15 9.90 -1.49
N ASP A 46 14.35 8.89 -1.19
CA ASP A 46 14.80 7.69 -0.51
C ASP A 46 15.18 6.63 -1.54
N ILE A 47 16.00 5.68 -1.10
CA ILE A 47 16.36 4.45 -1.79
C ILE A 47 15.53 3.35 -1.15
N ASP A 48 14.48 2.95 -1.85
CA ASP A 48 13.64 1.84 -1.44
C ASP A 48 14.13 0.56 -2.10
N LEU A 49 14.48 -0.43 -1.28
CA LEU A 49 15.00 -1.72 -1.74
C LEU A 49 13.96 -2.82 -1.56
N VAL A 50 14.11 -3.86 -2.36
CA VAL A 50 13.44 -5.13 -2.13
C VAL A 50 14.51 -6.22 -2.03
N LEU A 51 14.44 -6.99 -0.96
CA LEU A 51 15.33 -8.08 -0.65
C LEU A 51 14.58 -9.39 -0.93
N VAL A 52 15.09 -10.15 -1.89
CA VAL A 52 14.63 -11.52 -2.15
C VAL A 52 15.43 -12.43 -1.23
N VAL A 53 14.74 -13.10 -0.33
CA VAL A 53 15.34 -14.09 0.59
C VAL A 53 15.01 -15.50 0.12
N ARG A 54 15.83 -16.47 0.54
CA ARG A 54 15.53 -17.88 0.28
C ARG A 54 14.15 -18.24 0.84
N GLN A 55 13.54 -19.26 0.26
CA GLN A 55 12.33 -19.83 0.84
C GLN A 55 12.73 -20.61 2.11
N PRO A 56 11.96 -20.50 3.22
CA PRO A 56 12.32 -21.22 4.43
C PRO A 56 12.34 -22.75 4.20
N ASP A 57 13.41 -23.41 4.65
CA ASP A 57 13.63 -24.85 4.45
C ASP A 57 12.78 -25.73 5.41
N SER A 58 12.23 -25.15 6.49
CA SER A 58 11.37 -25.86 7.46
C SER A 58 10.42 -24.91 8.21
N GLU A 59 9.54 -25.48 9.05
CA GLU A 59 8.64 -24.75 9.96
C GLU A 59 9.36 -23.79 10.93
N SER A 60 10.68 -23.96 11.15
CA SER A 60 11.44 -23.09 12.04
C SER A 60 11.54 -21.64 11.53
N ALA A 61 11.28 -21.41 10.23
CA ALA A 61 11.37 -20.15 9.51
C ALA A 61 12.75 -19.44 9.65
N ASP A 62 13.13 -18.57 8.71
CA ASP A 62 14.43 -17.85 8.77
C ASP A 62 14.49 -16.76 9.87
N GLY A 63 13.86 -16.97 11.02
CA GLY A 63 13.67 -15.99 12.09
C GLY A 63 14.99 -15.43 12.65
N PRO A 64 15.89 -16.28 13.19
CA PRO A 64 17.21 -15.82 13.67
C PRO A 64 18.02 -15.05 12.62
N GLU A 65 17.99 -15.51 11.37
CA GLU A 65 18.67 -14.91 10.22
C GLU A 65 18.04 -13.57 9.83
N LEU A 66 16.71 -13.44 9.87
CA LEU A 66 16.00 -12.16 9.69
C LEU A 66 16.33 -11.18 10.81
N ALA A 67 16.46 -11.64 12.06
CA ALA A 67 16.91 -10.79 13.16
C ALA A 67 18.34 -10.29 12.94
N SER A 68 19.23 -11.14 12.41
CA SER A 68 20.60 -10.78 12.03
C SER A 68 20.62 -9.78 10.87
N LEU A 69 19.82 -10.03 9.83
CA LEU A 69 19.66 -9.14 8.68
C LEU A 69 19.12 -7.77 9.11
N HIS A 70 18.16 -7.72 10.02
CA HIS A 70 17.66 -6.47 10.57
C HIS A 70 18.77 -5.66 11.27
N LYS A 71 19.63 -6.29 12.06
CA LYS A 71 20.80 -5.62 12.66
C LYS A 71 21.74 -5.05 11.59
N LYS A 72 21.99 -5.82 10.52
CA LYS A 72 22.79 -5.38 9.37
C LYS A 72 22.15 -4.18 8.67
N VAL A 73 20.83 -4.19 8.46
CA VAL A 73 20.06 -3.05 7.92
C VAL A 73 20.16 -1.82 8.83
N CYS A 74 20.02 -1.96 10.15
CA CYS A 74 20.18 -0.86 11.09
C CYS A 74 21.58 -0.24 11.01
N ALA A 75 22.63 -1.06 10.94
CA ALA A 75 23.99 -0.57 10.77
C ALA A 75 24.15 0.16 9.43
N LEU A 76 23.65 -0.43 8.34
CA LEU A 76 23.74 0.14 7.00
C LEU A 76 23.01 1.49 6.88
N ARG A 77 21.84 1.66 7.51
CA ARG A 77 21.10 2.94 7.55
C ARG A 77 21.89 4.06 8.23
N ARG A 78 22.84 3.73 9.14
CA ARG A 78 23.74 4.75 9.74
C ARG A 78 24.75 5.30 8.73
N PHE A 79 25.18 4.49 7.77
CA PHE A 79 26.14 4.89 6.73
C PHE A 79 25.46 5.43 5.46
N ASN A 80 24.27 4.94 5.15
CA ASN A 80 23.46 5.39 4.02
C ASN A 80 22.07 5.82 4.52
N PRO A 81 21.94 7.07 5.03
CA PRO A 81 20.68 7.58 5.58
C PRO A 81 19.59 7.76 4.52
N ALA A 82 19.94 7.71 3.23
CA ALA A 82 18.95 7.71 2.14
C ALA A 82 18.22 6.37 2.00
N LEU A 83 18.62 5.30 2.70
CA LEU A 83 17.89 4.03 2.68
C LEU A 83 16.55 4.15 3.39
N GLY A 84 15.48 4.11 2.60
CA GLY A 84 14.11 4.19 3.07
C GLY A 84 13.55 2.82 3.42
N HIS A 85 12.44 2.49 2.77
CA HIS A 85 11.71 1.25 2.97
C HIS A 85 12.43 0.06 2.34
N MET A 86 12.40 -1.07 3.05
CA MET A 86 12.94 -2.34 2.57
C MET A 86 11.83 -3.38 2.60
N ALA A 87 11.34 -3.81 1.44
CA ALA A 87 10.44 -4.95 1.38
C ALA A 87 11.27 -6.25 1.41
N VAL A 88 10.96 -7.18 2.31
CA VAL A 88 11.65 -8.47 2.39
C VAL A 88 10.67 -9.56 1.97
N GLN A 89 10.99 -10.26 0.90
CA GLN A 89 10.08 -11.24 0.28
C GLN A 89 10.85 -12.51 -0.07
N ASP A 90 10.24 -13.67 0.10
CA ASP A 90 10.71 -14.89 -0.56
C ASP A 90 10.05 -14.99 -1.95
N TRP A 91 10.47 -15.97 -2.75
CA TRP A 91 9.94 -16.17 -4.10
C TRP A 91 8.43 -16.42 -4.14
N ARG A 92 7.90 -17.15 -3.14
CA ARG A 92 6.47 -17.40 -3.00
C ARG A 92 5.72 -16.09 -2.73
N GLY A 93 6.21 -15.27 -1.80
CA GLY A 93 5.64 -13.98 -1.46
C GLY A 93 5.65 -12.98 -2.62
N ILE A 94 6.66 -13.03 -3.49
CA ILE A 94 6.69 -12.25 -4.73
C ILE A 94 5.54 -12.67 -5.66
N LYS A 95 5.36 -13.98 -5.86
CA LYS A 95 4.26 -14.51 -6.69
C LYS A 95 2.90 -14.13 -6.11
N GLU A 96 2.69 -14.32 -4.81
CA GLU A 96 1.47 -13.93 -4.09
C GLU A 96 1.17 -12.43 -4.25
N SER A 97 2.20 -11.58 -4.10
CA SER A 97 2.10 -10.13 -4.26
C SER A 97 1.69 -9.72 -5.68
N VAL A 98 2.26 -10.36 -6.71
CA VAL A 98 1.90 -10.10 -8.11
C VAL A 98 0.47 -10.57 -8.43
N GLU A 99 0.06 -11.73 -7.88
CA GLU A 99 -1.28 -12.29 -8.09
C GLU A 99 -2.39 -11.40 -7.49
N SER A 100 -2.13 -10.80 -6.32
CA SER A 100 -3.09 -9.95 -5.62
C SER A 100 -3.01 -8.46 -6.00
N ASP A 101 -1.91 -8.01 -6.61
CA ASP A 101 -1.72 -6.63 -7.07
C ASP A 101 -0.93 -6.62 -8.39
N THR A 102 -1.60 -7.06 -9.46
CA THR A 102 -1.05 -7.07 -10.83
C THR A 102 -0.63 -5.68 -11.32
N TYR A 103 -1.20 -4.59 -10.75
CA TYR A 103 -0.79 -3.23 -11.09
C TYR A 103 0.64 -2.97 -10.61
N LEU A 104 0.91 -3.23 -9.32
CA LEU A 104 2.27 -3.09 -8.79
C LEU A 104 3.22 -4.10 -9.42
N GLY A 105 2.77 -5.33 -9.65
CA GLY A 105 3.54 -6.35 -10.38
C GLY A 105 4.01 -5.88 -11.76
N SER A 106 3.13 -5.22 -12.54
CA SER A 106 3.47 -4.64 -13.84
C SER A 106 4.50 -3.50 -13.73
N VAL A 107 4.40 -2.66 -12.69
CA VAL A 107 5.37 -1.59 -12.44
C VAL A 107 6.73 -2.17 -12.06
N ASP A 108 6.77 -3.09 -11.10
CA ASP A 108 8.02 -3.70 -10.64
C ASP A 108 8.69 -4.50 -11.77
N ARG A 109 7.93 -5.27 -12.56
CA ARG A 109 8.47 -6.04 -13.71
C ARG A 109 9.21 -5.17 -14.72
N ARG A 110 8.69 -3.97 -15.00
CA ARG A 110 9.25 -3.08 -16.03
C ARG A 110 10.22 -2.05 -15.48
N SER A 111 10.35 -1.92 -14.17
CA SER A 111 11.21 -0.89 -13.56
C SER A 111 12.28 -1.42 -12.62
N ALA A 112 12.15 -2.62 -12.05
CA ALA A 112 13.10 -3.15 -11.09
C ALA A 112 14.52 -3.20 -11.68
N LEU A 113 15.48 -2.67 -10.92
CA LEU A 113 16.91 -2.77 -11.25
C LEU A 113 17.57 -3.66 -10.21
N ILE A 114 18.12 -4.79 -10.66
CA ILE A 114 18.93 -5.65 -9.80
C ILE A 114 20.20 -4.89 -9.44
N VAL A 115 20.45 -4.77 -8.14
CA VAL A 115 21.65 -4.11 -7.62
C VAL A 115 22.65 -5.09 -7.05
N SER A 116 22.22 -6.31 -6.71
CA SER A 116 23.07 -7.42 -6.28
C SER A 116 22.33 -8.76 -6.36
N GLY A 117 23.06 -9.87 -6.53
CA GLY A 117 22.52 -11.23 -6.53
C GLY A 117 21.98 -11.72 -7.88
N LYS A 118 21.17 -12.78 -7.84
CA LYS A 118 20.66 -13.45 -9.04
C LYS A 118 19.55 -12.64 -9.73
N PRO A 119 19.47 -12.64 -11.07
CA PRO A 119 18.31 -12.08 -11.74
C PRO A 119 17.05 -12.87 -11.41
N PHE A 120 15.92 -12.17 -11.40
CA PHE A 120 14.62 -12.76 -11.17
C PHE A 120 13.64 -12.24 -12.20
N VAL A 121 12.71 -13.10 -12.64
CA VAL A 121 11.68 -12.75 -13.60
C VAL A 121 10.36 -12.65 -12.87
N LEU A 122 9.76 -11.46 -12.88
CA LEU A 122 8.40 -11.28 -12.40
C LEU A 122 7.41 -11.83 -13.43
N PRO A 123 6.36 -12.55 -13.00
CA PRO A 123 5.33 -13.06 -13.92
C PRO A 123 4.75 -11.94 -14.78
N ASP A 124 4.59 -12.20 -16.08
CA ASP A 124 3.88 -11.27 -16.97
C ASP A 124 2.38 -11.57 -16.92
N VAL A 125 1.69 -10.82 -16.05
CA VAL A 125 0.24 -10.92 -15.86
C VAL A 125 -0.43 -9.62 -16.31
N PRO A 126 -1.54 -9.69 -17.07
CA PRO A 126 -2.31 -8.50 -17.41
C PRO A 126 -2.77 -7.74 -16.17
N VAL A 127 -2.77 -6.40 -16.25
CA VAL A 127 -3.19 -5.58 -15.12
C VAL A 127 -4.72 -5.64 -14.99
N ARG A 128 -5.20 -6.21 -13.89
CA ARG A 128 -6.63 -6.24 -13.59
C ARG A 128 -7.13 -4.86 -13.16
N HIS A 129 -8.28 -4.45 -13.70
CA HIS A 129 -8.94 -3.18 -13.37
C HIS A 129 -9.14 -2.99 -11.86
N VAL A 130 -9.55 -4.05 -11.16
CA VAL A 130 -9.75 -4.04 -9.69
C VAL A 130 -8.48 -3.70 -8.91
N HIS A 131 -7.30 -4.11 -9.40
CA HIS A 131 -6.03 -3.78 -8.76
C HIS A 131 -5.65 -2.32 -9.02
N ALA A 132 -5.94 -1.79 -10.22
CA ALA A 132 -5.78 -0.36 -10.50
C ALA A 132 -6.71 0.50 -9.62
N LEU A 133 -7.96 0.09 -9.41
CA LEU A 133 -8.90 0.74 -8.49
C LEU A 133 -8.39 0.74 -7.05
N ARG A 134 -7.89 -0.40 -6.57
CA ARG A 134 -7.25 -0.49 -5.26
C ARG A 134 -6.10 0.49 -5.14
N ARG A 135 -5.21 0.55 -6.14
CA ARG A 135 -4.07 1.49 -6.15
C ARG A 135 -4.51 2.93 -6.14
N PHE A 136 -5.54 3.29 -6.92
CA PHE A 136 -6.14 4.61 -6.92
C PHE A 136 -6.58 5.04 -5.51
N ALA A 137 -7.39 4.21 -4.84
CA ALA A 137 -7.90 4.52 -3.49
C ALA A 137 -6.81 4.41 -2.41
N PHE A 138 -5.83 3.52 -2.56
CA PHE A 138 -4.71 3.36 -1.60
C PHE A 138 -3.83 4.62 -1.49
N TRP A 139 -3.63 5.35 -2.60
CA TRP A 139 -2.87 6.60 -2.60
C TRP A 139 -3.46 7.65 -1.67
N GLN A 140 -4.79 7.67 -1.51
CA GLN A 140 -5.48 8.59 -0.62
C GLN A 140 -5.12 8.33 0.84
N ASP A 141 -5.28 7.09 1.30
CA ASP A 141 -5.04 6.68 2.68
C ASP A 141 -3.58 6.85 3.09
N SER A 142 -2.67 6.29 2.29
CA SER A 142 -1.27 6.13 2.72
C SER A 142 -0.42 7.38 2.50
N TYR A 143 -0.75 8.22 1.52
CA TYR A 143 0.18 9.26 1.05
C TYR A 143 -0.43 10.64 0.90
N LEU A 144 -1.64 10.78 0.34
CA LEU A 144 -2.23 12.10 0.04
C LEU A 144 -2.36 12.97 1.28
N GLY A 145 -3.00 12.45 2.34
CA GLY A 145 -3.16 13.20 3.59
C GLY A 145 -1.83 13.57 4.25
N THR A 146 -0.83 12.69 4.17
CA THR A 146 0.52 12.97 4.71
C THR A 146 1.25 14.05 3.91
N ALA A 147 1.21 14.00 2.59
CA ALA A 147 1.84 15.01 1.73
C ALA A 147 1.14 16.37 1.89
N PHE A 148 -0.19 16.36 1.98
CA PHE A 148 -1.00 17.56 2.20
C PHE A 148 -0.67 18.22 3.54
N ARG A 149 -0.72 17.47 4.65
CA ARG A 149 -0.36 17.95 5.99
C ARG A 149 1.03 18.60 6.03
N ARG A 150 2.00 18.03 5.33
CA ARG A 150 3.40 18.51 5.31
C ARG A 150 3.62 19.68 4.36
N GLY A 151 2.59 20.11 3.60
CA GLY A 151 2.77 21.09 2.52
C GLY A 151 3.74 20.60 1.44
N ASP A 152 3.90 19.29 1.27
CA ASP A 152 4.89 18.71 0.36
C ASP A 152 4.38 18.76 -1.08
N LYS A 153 4.58 19.93 -1.70
CA LYS A 153 4.14 20.23 -3.06
C LYS A 153 4.63 19.20 -4.09
N ARG A 154 5.83 18.65 -3.91
CA ARG A 154 6.40 17.64 -4.81
C ARG A 154 5.65 16.33 -4.71
N ASN A 155 5.42 15.84 -3.49
CA ASN A 155 4.72 14.59 -3.28
C ASN A 155 3.23 14.69 -3.65
N LEU A 156 2.59 15.84 -3.41
CA LEU A 156 1.22 16.08 -3.87
C LEU A 156 1.08 15.91 -5.39
N ARG A 157 1.96 16.56 -6.18
CA ARG A 157 1.98 16.38 -7.64
C ARG A 157 2.26 14.94 -8.06
N LYS A 158 3.19 14.26 -7.38
CA LYS A 158 3.49 12.84 -7.64
C LYS A 158 2.25 11.96 -7.39
N ILE A 159 1.61 12.13 -6.24
CA ILE A 159 0.44 11.33 -5.84
C ILE A 159 -0.71 11.55 -6.81
N ALA A 160 -0.96 12.80 -7.21
CA ALA A 160 -1.97 13.09 -8.22
C ALA A 160 -1.66 12.38 -9.57
N ALA A 161 -0.38 12.30 -9.96
CA ALA A 161 0.04 11.61 -11.19
C ALA A 161 -0.17 10.11 -11.08
N ASP A 162 0.20 9.52 -9.95
CA ASP A 162 -0.02 8.10 -9.68
C ASP A 162 -1.52 7.76 -9.57
N MET A 163 -2.35 8.65 -9.01
CA MET A 163 -3.81 8.51 -8.99
C MET A 163 -4.40 8.59 -10.40
N TRP A 164 -4.03 9.57 -11.23
CA TRP A 164 -4.50 9.63 -12.61
C TRP A 164 -4.06 8.40 -13.42
N ASN A 165 -2.84 7.92 -13.24
CA ASN A 165 -2.34 6.72 -13.91
C ASN A 165 -3.15 5.47 -13.52
N SER A 166 -3.47 5.35 -12.21
CA SER A 166 -4.33 4.28 -11.70
C SER A 166 -5.77 4.39 -12.23
N TYR A 167 -6.31 5.60 -12.31
CA TYR A 167 -7.63 5.90 -12.90
C TYR A 167 -7.69 5.52 -14.40
N ALA A 168 -6.67 5.90 -15.17
CA ALA A 168 -6.61 5.62 -16.60
C ALA A 168 -6.54 4.12 -16.88
N VAL A 169 -5.82 3.35 -16.05
CA VAL A 169 -5.84 1.88 -16.15
C VAL A 169 -7.19 1.31 -15.71
N ALA A 170 -7.74 1.78 -14.59
CA ALA A 170 -9.03 1.31 -14.07
C ALA A 170 -10.17 1.52 -15.09
N THR A 171 -10.14 2.61 -15.85
CA THR A 171 -11.13 2.95 -16.88
C THR A 171 -10.82 2.37 -18.27
N GLY A 172 -9.76 1.58 -18.42
CA GLY A 172 -9.39 0.94 -19.70
C GLY A 172 -8.71 1.86 -20.71
N ARG A 173 -8.38 3.11 -20.34
CA ARG A 173 -7.65 4.06 -21.19
C ARG A 173 -6.19 3.65 -21.37
N LEU A 174 -5.64 2.97 -20.38
CA LEU A 174 -4.30 2.38 -20.42
C LEU A 174 -4.39 0.88 -20.11
N GLN A 175 -3.67 0.07 -20.87
CA GLN A 175 -3.53 -1.37 -20.57
C GLN A 175 -2.59 -1.61 -19.38
N VAL A 176 -1.58 -0.76 -19.23
CA VAL A 176 -0.60 -0.80 -18.14
C VAL A 176 -0.26 0.63 -17.71
N PRO A 177 0.11 0.86 -16.44
CA PRO A 177 0.46 2.21 -15.99
C PRO A 177 1.75 2.71 -16.64
N PHE A 178 1.88 4.03 -16.80
CA PHE A 178 3.17 4.64 -17.10
C PHE A 178 4.16 4.43 -15.96
N LEU A 179 5.46 4.33 -16.29
CA LEU A 179 6.52 4.14 -15.29
C LEU A 179 7.01 5.46 -14.73
N THR A 180 6.94 6.52 -15.52
CA THR A 180 7.40 7.85 -15.10
C THR A 180 6.26 8.85 -15.05
N ARG A 181 6.35 9.80 -14.13
CA ARG A 181 5.39 10.92 -14.08
C ARG A 181 5.43 11.74 -15.36
N ARG A 182 6.60 11.90 -15.97
CA ARG A 182 6.74 12.65 -17.22
C ARG A 182 5.89 12.04 -18.34
N GLU A 183 5.88 10.72 -18.47
CA GLU A 183 5.05 10.02 -19.45
C GLU A 183 3.56 10.19 -19.13
N ALA A 184 3.16 10.01 -17.87
CA ALA A 184 1.78 10.20 -17.44
C ALA A 184 1.29 11.64 -17.69
N GLU A 185 2.09 12.64 -17.33
CA GLU A 185 1.78 14.05 -17.57
C GLU A 185 1.70 14.37 -19.06
N ALA A 186 2.65 13.91 -19.87
CA ALA A 186 2.66 14.15 -21.32
C ALA A 186 1.46 13.49 -22.01
N HIS A 187 1.14 12.25 -21.66
CA HIS A 187 -0.02 11.56 -22.23
C HIS A 187 -1.32 12.27 -21.86
N ARG A 188 -1.49 12.64 -20.58
CA ARG A 188 -2.66 13.38 -20.12
C ARG A 188 -2.83 14.70 -20.87
N HIS A 189 -1.76 15.45 -21.12
CA HIS A 189 -1.84 16.71 -21.86
C HIS A 189 -2.31 16.52 -23.31
N ASN A 190 -2.00 15.38 -23.92
CA ASN A 190 -2.36 15.06 -25.30
C ASN A 190 -3.73 14.40 -25.42
N CYS A 191 -4.16 13.67 -24.38
CA CYS A 191 -5.54 13.22 -24.27
C CYS A 191 -6.39 14.45 -23.98
N GLN A 192 -7.33 14.78 -24.86
CA GLN A 192 -8.38 15.74 -24.59
C GLN A 192 -9.33 15.19 -23.52
N ASP A 193 -8.84 15.00 -22.29
CA ASP A 193 -9.66 14.85 -21.10
C ASP A 193 -10.33 16.22 -20.83
N ALA A 194 -11.21 16.63 -21.76
CA ALA A 194 -11.85 17.94 -21.82
C ALA A 194 -12.62 18.27 -20.54
N ASP A 195 -12.98 17.24 -19.77
CA ASP A 195 -13.74 17.39 -18.54
C ASP A 195 -12.85 17.48 -17.28
N LEU A 196 -11.55 17.19 -17.34
CA LEU A 196 -10.67 17.42 -16.19
C LEU A 196 -10.28 18.91 -16.16
N PRO A 197 -10.22 19.56 -14.99
CA PRO A 197 -9.85 20.97 -14.91
C PRO A 197 -8.60 21.24 -15.74
N ASP A 198 -8.65 22.31 -16.55
CA ASP A 198 -7.60 22.70 -17.51
C ASP A 198 -6.18 22.51 -16.96
N GLY A 199 -5.21 22.30 -17.87
CA GLY A 199 -3.80 21.88 -17.67
C GLY A 199 -2.96 22.51 -16.54
N LYS A 200 -3.50 23.45 -15.76
CA LYS A 200 -3.05 23.86 -14.41
C LYS A 200 -3.38 22.83 -13.30
N ALA A 201 -4.00 21.69 -13.62
CA ALA A 201 -4.39 20.63 -12.67
C ALA A 201 -3.25 19.95 -11.90
N TRP A 202 -1.99 20.16 -12.28
CA TRP A 202 -0.82 19.75 -11.49
C TRP A 202 -0.43 20.79 -10.43
N ASN A 203 -1.30 21.76 -10.12
CA ASN A 203 -1.13 22.60 -8.95
C ASN A 203 -1.18 21.69 -7.69
N PRO A 204 -0.09 21.61 -6.92
CA PRO A 204 -0.06 20.80 -5.70
C PRO A 204 -1.21 21.12 -4.73
N GLU A 205 -1.63 22.38 -4.67
CA GLU A 205 -2.73 22.85 -3.81
C GLU A 205 -4.09 22.30 -4.25
N ARG A 206 -4.23 21.93 -5.53
CA ARG A 206 -5.44 21.32 -6.10
C ARG A 206 -5.36 19.80 -6.25
N SER A 207 -4.25 19.18 -5.83
CA SER A 207 -4.05 17.73 -5.96
C SER A 207 -5.11 16.90 -5.23
N PRO A 208 -5.56 17.27 -4.00
CA PRO A 208 -6.68 16.58 -3.35
C PRO A 208 -7.98 16.67 -4.16
N ALA A 209 -8.35 17.88 -4.60
CA ALA A 209 -9.56 18.12 -5.39
C ALA A 209 -9.57 17.30 -6.70
N LEU A 210 -8.43 17.22 -7.40
CA LEU A 210 -8.29 16.36 -8.58
C LEU A 210 -8.54 14.88 -8.23
N GLY A 211 -7.94 14.38 -7.14
CA GLY A 211 -8.18 13.02 -6.67
C GLY A 211 -9.65 12.75 -6.38
N PHE A 212 -10.34 13.69 -5.75
CA PHE A 212 -11.77 13.57 -5.43
C PHE A 212 -12.66 13.62 -6.67
N LEU A 213 -12.35 14.47 -7.66
CA LEU A 213 -13.07 14.50 -8.94
C LEU A 213 -12.92 13.18 -9.72
N LEU A 214 -11.70 12.63 -9.76
CA LEU A 214 -11.46 11.32 -10.38
C LEU A 214 -12.18 10.20 -9.63
N ALA A 215 -12.23 10.27 -8.30
CA ALA A 215 -12.94 9.31 -7.47
C ALA A 215 -14.44 9.35 -7.72
N LYS A 216 -15.03 10.55 -7.84
CA LYS A 216 -16.43 10.71 -8.20
C LYS A 216 -16.74 10.03 -9.54
N ARG A 217 -15.91 10.22 -10.56
CA ARG A 217 -16.12 9.57 -11.87
C ARG A 217 -16.04 8.05 -11.80
N LEU A 218 -15.04 7.52 -11.09
CA LEU A 218 -14.92 6.08 -10.91
C LEU A 218 -16.13 5.53 -10.17
N HIS A 219 -16.59 6.23 -9.13
CA HIS A 219 -17.76 5.85 -8.37
C HIS A 219 -19.01 5.85 -9.25
N ASP A 220 -19.28 6.95 -9.98
CA ASP A 220 -20.44 7.07 -10.88
C ASP A 220 -20.47 5.95 -11.96
N MET A 221 -19.30 5.40 -12.33
CA MET A 221 -19.18 4.27 -13.27
C MET A 221 -19.38 2.88 -12.64
N LEU A 222 -19.10 2.73 -11.34
CA LEU A 222 -18.88 1.41 -10.72
C LEU A 222 -19.86 1.10 -9.59
N LEU A 223 -20.39 2.12 -8.91
CA LEU A 223 -21.19 1.98 -7.70
C LEU A 223 -22.46 2.82 -7.82
N PRO A 224 -23.55 2.45 -7.12
CA PRO A 224 -24.78 3.24 -7.14
C PRO A 224 -24.56 4.67 -6.62
N PRO A 225 -25.32 5.65 -7.13
CA PRO A 225 -25.18 7.04 -6.73
C PRO A 225 -25.46 7.20 -5.23
N LEU A 226 -24.64 8.02 -4.57
CA LEU A 226 -24.82 8.38 -3.17
C LEU A 226 -25.66 9.64 -3.04
N LYS A 227 -26.39 9.77 -1.94
CA LYS A 227 -27.01 11.04 -1.56
C LYS A 227 -25.91 12.06 -1.21
N PRO A 228 -26.13 13.35 -1.51
CA PRO A 228 -25.14 14.37 -1.20
C PRO A 228 -24.95 14.51 0.32
N LEU A 229 -23.69 14.55 0.73
CA LEU A 229 -23.32 14.94 2.09
C LEU A 229 -23.43 16.46 2.20
N ARG A 230 -24.09 16.97 3.24
CA ARG A 230 -24.34 18.41 3.39
C ARG A 230 -23.22 19.16 4.11
N GLU A 231 -22.57 18.51 5.06
CA GLU A 231 -21.55 19.09 5.92
C GLU A 231 -20.39 18.13 6.10
N THR A 232 -19.22 18.68 6.45
CA THR A 232 -18.03 17.86 6.70
C THR A 232 -18.23 16.97 7.92
N VAL A 233 -17.97 15.68 7.76
CA VAL A 233 -18.03 14.70 8.85
C VAL A 233 -16.63 14.42 9.36
N VAL A 234 -16.44 14.58 10.67
CA VAL A 234 -15.21 14.19 11.36
C VAL A 234 -15.51 13.15 12.43
N ARG A 235 -14.90 11.97 12.31
CA ARG A 235 -15.09 10.86 13.25
C ARG A 235 -13.80 10.13 13.56
N GLN A 236 -13.64 9.74 14.82
CA GLN A 236 -12.60 8.79 15.21
C GLN A 236 -13.10 7.37 14.96
N VAL A 237 -12.26 6.56 14.33
CA VAL A 237 -12.54 5.15 14.07
C VAL A 237 -11.29 4.32 14.31
N THR A 238 -11.48 3.06 14.66
CA THR A 238 -10.39 2.06 14.71
C THR A 238 -10.42 1.27 13.42
N MET A 239 -9.44 1.49 12.54
CA MET A 239 -9.39 0.86 11.22
C MET A 239 -8.59 -0.45 11.23
N ALA A 240 -9.21 -1.54 10.79
CA ALA A 240 -8.50 -2.76 10.42
C ALA A 240 -7.63 -2.51 9.15
N PRO A 241 -6.65 -3.38 8.83
CA PRO A 241 -6.25 -4.59 9.56
C PRO A 241 -5.29 -4.34 10.72
N ARG A 242 -4.79 -3.11 10.88
CA ARG A 242 -3.81 -2.76 11.95
C ARG A 242 -4.43 -2.27 13.24
N PHE A 243 -5.76 -2.07 13.24
CA PHE A 243 -6.55 -1.55 14.36
C PHE A 243 -5.92 -0.26 14.92
N ARG A 244 -5.65 0.69 14.02
CA ARG A 244 -5.13 2.01 14.39
C ARG A 244 -6.28 2.98 14.50
N GLU A 245 -6.25 3.80 15.54
CA GLU A 245 -7.14 4.96 15.65
C GLU A 245 -6.81 5.98 14.57
N ARG A 246 -7.86 6.45 13.89
CA ARG A 246 -7.76 7.39 12.78
C ARG A 246 -8.93 8.37 12.80
N SER A 247 -8.65 9.60 12.35
CA SER A 247 -9.70 10.58 12.09
C SER A 247 -10.17 10.43 10.65
N LEU A 248 -11.40 9.97 10.41
CA LEU A 248 -12.05 10.13 9.10
C LEU A 248 -12.48 11.59 8.97
N VAL A 249 -12.04 12.25 7.90
CA VAL A 249 -12.47 13.60 7.54
C VAL A 249 -13.10 13.54 6.16
N ILE A 250 -14.43 13.56 6.12
CA ILE A 250 -15.22 13.36 4.90
C ILE A 250 -15.82 14.70 4.48
N LEU A 251 -15.31 15.23 3.38
CA LEU A 251 -15.75 16.48 2.78
C LEU A 251 -17.02 16.27 1.95
N PRO A 252 -17.98 17.21 1.93
CA PRO A 252 -19.15 17.16 1.04
C PRO A 252 -18.81 16.99 -0.44
N GLU A 253 -17.82 17.71 -0.92
CA GLU A 253 -17.43 17.75 -2.33
C GLU A 253 -15.92 18.03 -2.49
N ALA A 254 -15.42 17.89 -3.71
CA ALA A 254 -13.99 17.98 -4.03
C ALA A 254 -13.36 19.34 -3.66
N ASN A 255 -14.15 20.41 -3.72
CA ASN A 255 -13.69 21.79 -3.47
C ASN A 255 -14.08 22.31 -2.09
N SER A 256 -14.67 21.48 -1.22
CA SER A 256 -15.02 21.92 0.13
C SER A 256 -13.78 22.39 0.91
N PRO A 257 -13.93 23.39 1.80
CA PRO A 257 -12.86 23.78 2.70
C PRO A 257 -12.35 22.59 3.51
N ILE A 258 -11.03 22.41 3.55
CA ILE A 258 -10.40 21.33 4.30
C ILE A 258 -10.26 21.78 5.76
N PRO A 259 -10.88 21.08 6.73
CA PRO A 259 -10.84 21.49 8.13
C PRO A 259 -9.50 21.15 8.77
N ALA A 260 -9.20 21.76 9.93
CA ALA A 260 -7.92 21.58 10.63
C ALA A 260 -7.67 20.12 11.05
N GLU A 261 -8.72 19.33 11.28
CA GLU A 261 -8.63 17.91 11.64
C GLU A 261 -8.00 17.07 10.53
N ALA A 262 -8.12 17.47 9.27
CA ALA A 262 -7.43 16.80 8.15
C ALA A 262 -5.90 16.91 8.25
N LEU A 263 -5.40 17.91 8.97
CA LEU A 263 -3.98 18.16 9.17
C LEU A 263 -3.40 17.39 10.35
N LYS A 264 -4.21 16.65 11.12
CA LYS A 264 -3.71 15.82 12.23
C LYS A 264 -3.01 14.55 11.69
N PRO A 265 -1.95 14.05 12.36
CA PRO A 265 -1.39 12.75 12.05
C PRO A 265 -2.44 11.64 12.17
N GLY A 266 -2.49 10.71 11.22
CA GLY A 266 -3.46 9.61 11.21
C GLY A 266 -4.82 9.97 10.61
N SER A 267 -5.03 11.20 10.14
CA SER A 267 -6.26 11.59 9.45
C SER A 267 -6.35 11.01 8.03
N LEU A 268 -7.55 10.56 7.67
CA LEU A 268 -7.93 10.08 6.34
C LEU A 268 -8.88 11.11 5.73
N LEU A 269 -8.41 11.86 4.74
CA LEU A 269 -9.16 12.93 4.07
C LEU A 269 -9.82 12.40 2.79
N SER A 270 -11.15 12.45 2.69
CA SER A 270 -11.89 11.84 1.58
C SER A 270 -13.17 12.62 1.23
N THR A 271 -13.79 12.31 0.09
CA THR A 271 -15.24 12.54 -0.17
C THR A 271 -16.01 11.22 0.03
N PRO A 272 -17.36 11.23 0.04
CA PRO A 272 -18.16 10.01 0.11
C PRO A 272 -17.81 9.00 -0.97
N GLU A 273 -17.66 9.43 -2.22
CA GLU A 273 -17.36 8.56 -3.37
C GLU A 273 -16.02 7.85 -3.21
N LEU A 274 -14.98 8.59 -2.82
CA LEU A 274 -13.67 8.01 -2.59
C LEU A 274 -13.65 7.06 -1.40
N LEU A 275 -14.41 7.35 -0.33
CA LEU A 275 -14.50 6.46 0.81
C LEU A 275 -15.24 5.16 0.45
N HIS A 276 -16.28 5.25 -0.38
CA HIS A 276 -17.03 4.09 -0.87
C HIS A 276 -16.16 3.22 -1.79
N LEU A 277 -15.36 3.82 -2.68
CA LEU A 277 -14.35 3.09 -3.45
C LEU A 277 -13.30 2.43 -2.54
N TYR A 278 -12.80 3.15 -1.52
CA TYR A 278 -11.84 2.61 -0.56
C TYR A 278 -12.43 1.39 0.19
N LEU A 279 -13.70 1.48 0.60
CA LEU A 279 -14.44 0.42 1.26
C LEU A 279 -14.49 -0.86 0.39
N HIS A 280 -14.89 -0.75 -0.88
CA HIS A 280 -15.04 -1.93 -1.76
C HIS A 280 -13.73 -2.49 -2.33
N TYR A 281 -12.71 -1.65 -2.56
CA TYR A 281 -11.52 -2.05 -3.31
C TYR A 281 -10.23 -2.17 -2.46
N VAL A 282 -10.20 -1.54 -1.27
CA VAL A 282 -9.01 -1.52 -0.40
C VAL A 282 -9.28 -2.21 0.93
N CYS A 283 -10.23 -1.71 1.71
CA CYS A 283 -10.45 -2.15 3.09
C CYS A 283 -11.96 -2.30 3.40
N PRO A 284 -12.57 -3.45 3.04
CA PRO A 284 -13.97 -3.73 3.36
C PRO A 284 -14.23 -3.81 4.87
N PHE A 285 -13.19 -4.05 5.67
CA PHE A 285 -13.28 -4.00 7.14
C PHE A 285 -13.60 -2.61 7.71
N LEU A 286 -13.49 -1.53 6.91
CA LEU A 286 -13.99 -0.21 7.30
C LEU A 286 -15.51 -0.22 7.51
N ASP A 287 -16.24 -1.16 6.89
CA ASP A 287 -17.69 -1.33 7.05
C ASP A 287 -18.10 -1.46 8.53
N TRP A 288 -17.26 -2.14 9.32
CA TRP A 288 -17.48 -2.42 10.74
C TRP A 288 -17.52 -1.18 11.62
N THR A 289 -16.88 -0.10 11.20
CA THR A 289 -16.76 1.15 11.97
C THR A 289 -17.28 2.35 11.18
N LEU A 290 -17.99 2.12 10.08
CA LEU A 290 -18.52 3.19 9.24
C LEU A 290 -19.59 3.98 10.01
N PRO A 291 -19.44 5.31 10.17
CA PRO A 291 -20.42 6.13 10.88
C PRO A 291 -21.84 6.02 10.30
N PRO A 292 -22.90 5.93 11.14
CA PRO A 292 -24.29 5.80 10.69
C PRO A 292 -24.75 6.90 9.72
N GLU A 293 -24.23 8.11 9.86
CA GLU A 293 -24.51 9.23 8.95
C GLU A 293 -24.02 8.96 7.52
N LEU A 294 -22.89 8.25 7.34
CA LEU A 294 -22.39 7.88 6.03
C LEU A 294 -23.23 6.74 5.44
N ARG A 295 -23.72 5.81 6.27
CA ARG A 295 -24.66 4.76 5.83
C ARG A 295 -25.92 5.35 5.20
N ARG A 296 -26.45 6.44 5.78
CA ARG A 296 -27.65 7.12 5.26
C ARG A 296 -27.46 7.72 3.87
N LEU A 297 -26.21 7.92 3.42
CA LEU A 297 -25.89 8.37 2.07
C LEU A 297 -26.11 7.27 1.01
N GLY A 298 -26.33 6.02 1.41
CA GLY A 298 -26.52 4.89 0.50
C GLY A 298 -25.28 4.03 0.28
N PHE A 299 -24.33 4.04 1.23
CA PHE A 299 -23.17 3.13 1.17
C PHE A 299 -23.64 1.67 1.19
N GLN A 300 -23.25 0.91 0.19
CA GLN A 300 -23.52 -0.52 0.13
C GLN A 300 -22.55 -1.28 1.04
N HIS A 301 -23.00 -2.42 1.55
CA HIS A 301 -22.13 -3.33 2.27
C HIS A 301 -21.19 -4.03 1.30
N PRO A 302 -19.91 -4.24 1.67
CA PRO A 302 -19.02 -5.06 0.86
C PRO A 302 -19.49 -6.52 0.80
N THR A 303 -19.22 -7.14 -0.34
CA THR A 303 -19.49 -8.56 -0.58
C THR A 303 -18.44 -9.47 0.07
N PRO A 304 -18.76 -10.76 0.33
CA PRO A 304 -17.77 -11.72 0.80
C PRO A 304 -16.51 -11.78 -0.09
N ALA A 305 -16.67 -11.70 -1.41
CA ALA A 305 -15.56 -11.69 -2.36
C ALA A 305 -14.63 -10.48 -2.18
N GLU A 306 -15.15 -9.32 -1.74
CA GLU A 306 -14.33 -8.15 -1.41
C GLU A 306 -13.49 -8.38 -0.16
N PHE A 307 -14.08 -9.02 0.86
CA PHE A 307 -13.35 -9.44 2.05
C PHE A 307 -12.27 -10.48 1.72
N VAL A 308 -12.55 -11.49 0.89
CA VAL A 308 -11.52 -12.45 0.42
C VAL A 308 -10.35 -11.71 -0.24
N ARG A 309 -10.62 -10.80 -1.18
CA ARG A 309 -9.56 -10.00 -1.84
C ARG A 309 -8.73 -9.19 -0.86
N ALA A 310 -9.37 -8.57 0.13
CA ALA A 310 -8.68 -7.80 1.16
C ALA A 310 -7.84 -8.70 2.08
N CYS A 311 -8.37 -9.86 2.48
CA CYS A 311 -7.63 -10.85 3.25
C CYS A 311 -6.40 -11.36 2.49
N LEU A 312 -6.52 -11.67 1.19
CA LEU A 312 -5.37 -12.08 0.37
C LEU A 312 -4.33 -10.96 0.27
N PHE A 313 -4.76 -9.71 0.10
CA PHE A 313 -3.86 -8.55 -0.01
C PHE A 313 -3.13 -8.22 1.30
N TYR A 314 -3.84 -8.24 2.43
CA TYR A 314 -3.25 -7.93 3.74
C TYR A 314 -2.56 -9.14 4.39
N GLY A 315 -2.95 -10.34 4.00
CA GLY A 315 -2.43 -11.61 4.50
C GLY A 315 -1.27 -12.18 3.71
N HIS A 316 -0.58 -11.38 2.89
CA HIS A 316 0.63 -11.88 2.24
C HIS A 316 1.68 -12.26 3.27
N SER A 317 2.32 -13.38 3.02
CA SER A 317 3.43 -13.88 3.81
C SER A 317 4.55 -12.84 4.01
N HIS A 318 4.83 -12.00 3.02
CA HIS A 318 5.85 -10.94 3.16
C HIS A 318 5.50 -9.88 4.22
N THR A 319 4.22 -9.67 4.55
CA THR A 319 3.83 -8.67 5.55
C THR A 319 4.33 -9.02 6.95
N THR A 320 4.53 -10.32 7.22
CA THR A 320 5.15 -10.82 8.45
C THR A 320 6.62 -10.41 8.58
N ARG A 321 7.28 -10.01 7.49
CA ARG A 321 8.67 -9.54 7.48
C ARG A 321 8.79 -8.01 7.52
N ASN A 322 7.69 -7.28 7.54
CA ASN A 322 7.71 -5.81 7.57
C ASN A 322 8.30 -5.18 8.85
N PRO A 323 8.14 -5.75 10.06
CA PRO A 323 8.69 -5.15 11.28
C PRO A 323 10.21 -4.90 11.19
N GLY A 324 10.65 -3.67 11.42
CA GLY A 324 12.05 -3.23 11.33
C GLY A 324 12.56 -2.89 9.93
N PHE A 325 11.93 -3.44 8.89
CA PHE A 325 12.33 -3.21 7.49
C PHE A 325 11.48 -2.13 6.81
N MET A 326 10.15 -2.23 6.93
CA MET A 326 9.18 -1.26 6.41
C MET A 326 8.65 -0.32 7.50
N HIS A 327 8.43 -0.82 8.72
CA HIS A 327 7.90 -0.04 9.84
C HIS A 327 8.28 -0.64 11.20
N GLY A 328 8.22 0.14 12.28
CA GLY A 328 8.55 -0.32 13.63
C GLY A 328 7.44 -1.11 14.35
N ASP A 329 6.24 -1.23 13.76
CA ASP A 329 5.09 -1.88 14.40
C ASP A 329 5.22 -3.42 14.35
N VAL A 330 5.72 -4.02 15.44
CA VAL A 330 5.87 -5.47 15.62
C VAL A 330 4.54 -6.20 15.88
N THR A 331 3.47 -5.46 16.21
CA THR A 331 2.15 -6.07 16.51
C THR A 331 1.30 -6.27 15.25
N ALA A 332 1.64 -5.58 14.16
CA ALA A 332 0.86 -5.61 12.93
C ALA A 332 0.68 -7.03 12.34
N PRO A 333 1.70 -7.91 12.29
CA PRO A 333 1.53 -9.28 11.82
C PRO A 333 0.55 -10.10 12.66
N ALA A 334 0.66 -10.05 14.00
CA ALA A 334 -0.23 -10.78 14.90
C ALA A 334 -1.70 -10.32 14.77
N LYS A 335 -1.93 -9.00 14.64
CA LYS A 335 -3.25 -8.42 14.36
C LYS A 335 -3.81 -8.86 13.01
N GLY A 336 -2.96 -8.89 11.99
CA GLY A 336 -3.31 -9.38 10.66
C GLY A 336 -3.78 -10.83 10.72
N ILE A 337 -3.04 -11.70 11.40
CA ILE A 337 -3.43 -13.11 11.60
C ILE A 337 -4.73 -13.25 12.37
N ALA A 338 -4.92 -12.50 13.46
CA ALA A 338 -6.16 -12.53 14.22
C ALA A 338 -7.37 -12.18 13.34
N LEU A 339 -7.23 -11.15 12.48
CA LEU A 339 -8.25 -10.76 11.52
C LEU A 339 -8.53 -11.86 10.49
N LEU A 340 -7.49 -12.43 9.89
CA LEU A 340 -7.64 -13.49 8.87
C LEU A 340 -8.30 -14.73 9.45
N ARG A 341 -7.84 -15.19 10.62
CA ARG A 341 -8.39 -16.36 11.32
C ARG A 341 -9.86 -16.16 11.68
N HIS A 342 -10.22 -14.97 12.16
CA HIS A 342 -11.61 -14.64 12.47
C HIS A 342 -12.48 -14.59 11.22
N SER A 343 -11.95 -14.07 10.11
CA SER A 343 -12.73 -13.88 8.88
C SER A 343 -12.92 -15.17 8.09
N ALA A 344 -11.91 -16.06 8.08
CA ALA A 344 -11.89 -17.23 7.20
C ALA A 344 -13.13 -18.16 7.32
N PRO A 345 -13.65 -18.51 8.52
CA PRO A 345 -14.83 -19.36 8.63
C PRO A 345 -16.08 -18.79 7.95
N TYR A 346 -16.33 -17.48 8.09
CA TYR A 346 -17.46 -16.80 7.45
C TYR A 346 -17.29 -16.77 5.93
N LEU A 347 -16.08 -16.44 5.46
CA LEU A 347 -15.81 -16.35 4.02
C LEU A 347 -15.95 -17.69 3.31
N ARG A 348 -15.59 -18.81 3.96
CA ARG A 348 -15.83 -20.17 3.43
C ARG A 348 -17.31 -20.48 3.23
N ASN A 349 -18.17 -19.88 4.05
CA ASN A 349 -19.62 -20.03 3.96
C ASN A 349 -20.26 -19.01 3.00
N GLY A 350 -19.47 -18.17 2.32
CA GLY A 350 -19.99 -17.09 1.49
C GLY A 350 -20.64 -15.96 2.31
N GLU A 351 -20.23 -15.79 3.56
CA GLU A 351 -20.79 -14.80 4.48
C GLU A 351 -19.84 -13.61 4.69
N VAL A 352 -20.40 -12.46 5.01
CA VAL A 352 -19.63 -11.27 5.42
C VAL A 352 -19.16 -11.46 6.87
N PRO A 353 -17.85 -11.35 7.16
CA PRO A 353 -17.36 -11.54 8.52
C PRO A 353 -17.84 -10.40 9.43
N PRO A 354 -18.36 -10.71 10.63
CA PRO A 354 -18.73 -9.71 11.62
C PRO A 354 -17.48 -9.03 12.20
N PRO A 355 -17.63 -7.86 12.86
CA PRO A 355 -16.51 -7.17 13.51
C PRO A 355 -15.68 -8.07 14.43
N LEU A 356 -14.36 -7.96 14.35
CA LEU A 356 -13.44 -8.69 15.24
C LEU A 356 -13.68 -8.26 16.70
N PRO A 357 -13.95 -9.20 17.63
CA PRO A 357 -14.19 -8.84 19.02
C PRO A 357 -12.99 -8.11 19.66
N GLN A 358 -13.26 -7.06 20.44
CA GLN A 358 -12.22 -6.22 21.06
C GLN A 358 -11.21 -7.05 21.87
N ARG A 359 -11.67 -8.06 22.62
CA ARG A 359 -10.80 -8.99 23.37
C ARG A 359 -9.71 -9.66 22.52
N GLN A 360 -10.00 -9.96 21.25
CA GLN A 360 -9.03 -10.58 20.34
C GLN A 360 -8.03 -9.54 19.81
N ILE A 361 -8.50 -8.31 19.55
CA ILE A 361 -7.64 -7.18 19.18
C ILE A 361 -6.65 -6.87 20.31
N ASP A 362 -7.15 -6.82 21.55
CA ASP A 362 -6.35 -6.55 22.74
C ASP A 362 -5.32 -7.66 22.98
N ALA A 363 -5.73 -8.93 22.85
CA ALA A 363 -4.83 -10.08 22.95
C ALA A 363 -3.69 -10.00 21.92
N ALA A 364 -4.00 -9.70 20.65
CA ALA A 364 -3.00 -9.53 19.59
C ALA A 364 -2.09 -8.31 19.78
N SER A 365 -2.48 -7.36 20.63
CA SER A 365 -1.75 -6.11 20.90
C SER A 365 -0.92 -6.14 22.18
N LYS A 366 -1.16 -7.14 23.05
CA LYS A 366 -0.57 -7.23 24.40
C LYS A 366 0.91 -7.59 24.37
N HIS A 367 1.31 -8.53 23.51
CA HIS A 367 2.71 -8.91 23.36
C HIS A 367 3.42 -7.95 22.38
N ARG A 368 4.40 -7.19 22.89
CA ARG A 368 5.17 -6.20 22.12
C ARG A 368 6.68 -6.45 22.26
N PRO A 369 7.22 -7.49 21.62
CA PRO A 369 8.64 -7.79 21.69
C PRO A 369 9.46 -6.71 20.96
N SER A 370 10.78 -6.72 21.16
CA SER A 370 11.67 -6.00 20.24
C SER A 370 11.57 -6.60 18.83
N VAL A 371 12.00 -5.89 17.78
CA VAL A 371 12.04 -6.44 16.41
C VAL A 371 12.84 -7.76 16.35
N SER A 372 13.97 -7.84 17.06
CA SER A 372 14.75 -9.08 17.15
C SER A 372 14.03 -10.18 17.94
N GLY A 373 13.28 -9.81 18.99
CA GLY A 373 12.45 -10.75 19.76
C GLY A 373 11.32 -11.32 18.90
N TYR A 374 10.62 -10.48 18.14
CA TYR A 374 9.60 -10.89 17.17
C TYR A 374 10.15 -11.93 16.18
N PHE A 375 11.28 -11.64 15.54
CA PHE A 375 11.85 -12.56 14.56
C PHE A 375 12.33 -13.89 15.16
N ARG A 376 12.81 -13.89 16.40
CA ARG A 376 13.31 -15.11 17.06
C ARG A 376 12.22 -15.94 17.75
N GLY A 377 11.13 -15.32 18.18
CA GLY A 377 10.08 -15.97 18.95
C GLY A 377 8.79 -16.18 18.17
N ASP A 378 8.26 -15.12 17.55
CA ASP A 378 6.89 -15.12 17.05
C ASP A 378 6.79 -15.38 15.54
N PHE A 379 7.83 -14.98 14.79
CA PHE A 379 7.79 -14.92 13.33
C PHE A 379 7.44 -16.27 12.69
N ALA A 380 8.05 -17.37 13.13
CA ALA A 380 7.84 -18.68 12.52
C ALA A 380 6.37 -19.12 12.60
N GLY A 381 5.77 -19.05 13.80
CA GLY A 381 4.37 -19.40 14.01
C GLY A 381 3.41 -18.49 13.24
N ILE A 382 3.66 -17.18 13.25
CA ILE A 382 2.85 -16.20 12.49
C ILE A 382 2.98 -16.43 10.99
N TYR A 383 4.19 -16.71 10.49
CA TYR A 383 4.44 -16.98 9.07
C TYR A 383 3.70 -18.24 8.61
N CYS A 384 3.82 -19.35 9.35
CA CYS A 384 3.13 -20.60 9.00
C CYS A 384 1.61 -20.44 8.98
N GLN A 385 1.03 -19.84 10.03
CA GLN A 385 -0.39 -19.54 10.08
C GLN A 385 -0.85 -18.61 8.94
N THR A 386 0.01 -17.67 8.54
CA THR A 386 -0.28 -16.78 7.40
C THR A 386 -0.38 -17.59 6.11
N GLN A 387 0.57 -18.51 5.91
CA GLN A 387 0.62 -19.34 4.70
C GLN A 387 -0.56 -20.30 4.59
N GLU A 388 -0.96 -20.91 5.71
CA GLU A 388 -2.13 -21.78 5.79
C GLU A 388 -3.40 -21.01 5.44
N LEU A 389 -3.69 -19.92 6.15
CA LEU A 389 -4.88 -19.10 5.94
C LEU A 389 -4.93 -18.51 4.52
N TRP A 390 -3.79 -18.08 3.99
CA TRP A 390 -3.73 -17.54 2.62
C TRP A 390 -4.02 -18.63 1.59
N GLY A 391 -3.49 -19.85 1.78
CA GLY A 391 -3.78 -21.00 0.93
C GLY A 391 -5.25 -21.39 0.93
N GLU A 392 -5.90 -21.38 2.10
CA GLU A 392 -7.34 -21.64 2.22
C GLU A 392 -8.20 -20.58 1.52
N LEU A 393 -7.88 -19.29 1.75
CA LEU A 393 -8.63 -18.17 1.18
C LEU A 393 -8.46 -18.04 -0.33
N ARG A 394 -7.34 -18.51 -0.88
CA ARG A 394 -7.09 -18.51 -2.33
C ARG A 394 -8.04 -19.45 -3.09
N CYS A 395 -8.60 -20.44 -2.42
CA CYS A 395 -9.53 -21.40 -3.01
C CYS A 395 -10.99 -20.91 -3.05
N LEU A 396 -11.28 -19.72 -2.49
CA LEU A 396 -12.58 -19.05 -2.50
C LEU A 396 -12.60 -17.98 -3.61
#